data_AF-A0A257YH48-F1
#
_entry.id   AF-A0A257YH48-F1
#
_cell.length_a   1.000
_cell.length_b   1.000
_cell.length_c   1.000
_cell.angle_alpha   90.00
_cell.angle_beta   90.00
_cell.angle_gamma   90.00
#
_symmetry.space_group_name_H-M   'P 1'
#
loop_
_entity.id
_entity.type
_entity.pdbx_description
1 polymer ?
#
loop_
_entity_poly.entity_id
_entity_poly.type
_entity_poly.pdbx_seq_one_letter_code
_entity_poly.pdbx_strand_id
1 'polypeptide(L)'
;MFKFDPVGQTGMIVHNTFKQLLWVEYGGLNVGCFDGPYCWESLPTPVRETFKRTPSGQNAWPEDAMTAVLRATTLVSLAVLLVGLWNLARSSPRDFAVLRLWVAVTLAAMLASAAFGGAGVEPQYRYQGRLIWLVPFFAIIAVGLVRRARRAAPEIGATLEARSA
;
A
#
# COMPACT_ATOMS: atom_id res chain seq x y z
N MET A 1 -5.96 19.02 24.53
CA MET A 1 -5.40 17.89 25.31
C MET A 1 -3.90 17.74 25.00
N PHE A 2 -3.08 18.78 25.28
CA PHE A 2 -1.63 18.82 24.98
C PHE A 2 -0.80 19.40 26.16
N LYS A 3 -1.42 19.52 27.34
CA LYS A 3 -0.98 20.50 28.35
C LYS A 3 0.18 20.02 29.25
N PHE A 4 0.52 18.73 29.23
CA PHE A 4 1.41 18.14 30.24
C PHE A 4 2.69 17.48 29.69
N ASP A 5 2.75 17.09 28.40
CA ASP A 5 3.98 16.57 27.77
C ASP A 5 3.92 16.69 26.23
N PRO A 6 4.22 17.87 25.66
CA PRO A 6 4.15 18.07 24.22
C PRO A 6 5.23 17.27 23.48
N VAL A 7 6.41 17.09 24.06
CA VAL A 7 7.54 16.40 23.41
C VAL A 7 7.29 14.90 23.37
N GLY A 8 6.87 14.29 24.49
CA GLY A 8 6.52 12.87 24.52
C GLY A 8 5.30 12.55 23.66
N GLN A 9 4.28 13.43 23.62
CA GLN A 9 3.15 13.26 22.71
C GLN A 9 3.55 13.35 21.24
N THR A 10 4.37 14.33 20.85
CA THR A 10 4.89 14.41 19.48
C THR A 10 5.73 13.17 19.14
N GLY A 11 6.57 12.70 20.06
CA GLY A 11 7.36 11.48 19.89
C GLY A 11 6.48 10.24 19.66
N MET A 12 5.41 10.09 20.43
CA MET A 12 4.45 8.99 20.28
C MET A 12 3.66 9.08 18.97
N ILE A 13 3.26 10.28 18.53
CA ILE A 13 2.59 10.49 17.24
C ILE A 13 3.53 10.07 16.10
N VAL A 14 4.80 10.49 16.15
CA VAL A 14 5.80 10.10 15.14
C VAL A 14 6.01 8.59 15.15
N HIS A 15 6.22 7.99 16.33
CA HIS A 15 6.39 6.54 16.45
C HIS A 15 5.20 5.77 15.88
N ASN A 16 3.98 6.14 16.25
CA ASN A 16 2.75 5.52 15.78
C ASN A 16 2.54 5.73 14.27
N THR A 17 2.93 6.89 13.74
CA THR A 17 2.88 7.18 12.29
C THR A 17 3.82 6.25 11.52
N PHE A 18 5.07 6.11 11.96
CA PHE A 18 6.03 5.20 11.33
C PHE A 18 5.60 3.74 11.46
N LYS A 19 5.12 3.35 12.63
CA LYS A 19 4.55 2.03 12.87
C LYS A 19 3.36 1.78 11.94
N GLN A 20 2.48 2.75 11.73
CA GLN A 20 1.36 2.64 10.79
C GLN A 20 1.79 2.50 9.33
N LEU A 21 2.90 3.15 8.93
CA LEU A 21 3.43 3.10 7.57
C LEU A 21 4.19 1.81 7.26
N LEU A 22 4.92 1.28 8.25
CA LEU A 22 5.87 0.18 8.04
C LEU A 22 5.34 -1.18 8.52
N TRP A 23 4.43 -1.18 9.50
CA TRP A 23 3.83 -2.41 9.97
C TRP A 23 2.66 -2.76 9.07
N VAL A 24 2.71 -3.92 8.42
CA VAL A 24 1.54 -4.51 7.78
C VAL A 24 1.35 -5.88 8.37
N GLU A 25 0.28 -6.05 9.13
CA GLU A 25 0.00 -7.26 9.89
C GLU A 25 -1.29 -7.91 9.44
N TYR A 26 -1.22 -9.22 9.14
CA TYR A 26 -2.37 -10.05 8.82
C TYR A 26 -2.97 -10.75 10.05
N GLY A 27 -2.36 -10.63 11.23
CA GLY A 27 -2.84 -11.29 12.45
C GLY A 27 -4.25 -10.88 12.85
N GLY A 28 -4.65 -9.63 12.55
CA GLY A 28 -6.04 -9.18 12.71
C GLY A 28 -7.07 -9.86 11.80
N LEU A 29 -6.65 -10.70 10.86
CA LEU A 29 -7.52 -11.53 10.01
C LEU A 29 -7.63 -12.98 10.49
N ASN A 30 -6.82 -13.40 11.46
CA ASN A 30 -6.88 -14.73 12.07
C ASN A 30 -7.42 -14.63 13.51
N VAL A 31 -8.52 -13.90 13.68
CA VAL A 31 -9.16 -13.73 14.98
C VAL A 31 -10.12 -14.88 15.17
N GLY A 32 -9.66 -15.93 15.84
CA GLY A 32 -10.42 -17.16 16.06
C GLY A 32 -11.75 -16.90 16.76
N CYS A 33 -12.78 -17.60 16.30
CA CYS A 33 -14.10 -17.62 16.94
C CYS A 33 -14.22 -18.91 17.78
N PHE A 34 -13.38 -19.04 18.80
CA PHE A 34 -13.44 -20.14 19.77
C PHE A 34 -14.21 -19.68 21.00
N ASP A 35 -15.50 -20.00 21.09
CA ASP A 35 -16.45 -19.87 22.22
C ASP A 35 -16.11 -18.83 23.32
N GLY A 36 -15.63 -17.66 22.91
CA GLY A 36 -15.03 -16.65 23.77
C GLY A 36 -15.34 -15.24 23.26
N PRO A 37 -14.95 -14.20 24.01
CA PRO A 37 -15.44 -12.83 23.83
C PRO A 37 -15.05 -12.18 22.49
N TYR A 38 -14.15 -12.81 21.74
CA TYR A 38 -13.69 -12.36 20.42
C TYR A 38 -14.56 -12.86 19.27
N CYS A 39 -15.41 -13.85 19.49
CA CYS A 39 -16.40 -14.22 18.49
C CYS A 39 -17.57 -13.25 18.56
N TRP A 40 -17.59 -12.26 17.66
CA TRP A 40 -18.57 -11.17 17.60
C TRP A 40 -20.00 -11.63 17.97
N GLU A 41 -20.37 -11.43 19.23
CA GLU A 41 -21.67 -11.85 19.76
C GLU A 41 -22.83 -11.10 19.13
N SER A 42 -22.53 -9.96 18.49
CA SER A 42 -23.44 -9.19 17.66
C SER A 42 -23.85 -9.90 16.36
N LEU A 43 -23.15 -10.95 15.93
CA LEU A 43 -23.53 -11.72 14.75
C LEU A 43 -24.71 -12.66 15.05
N PRO A 44 -25.74 -12.71 14.17
CA PRO A 44 -26.79 -13.72 14.25
C PRO A 44 -26.20 -15.13 14.26
N THR A 45 -26.81 -16.03 15.04
CA THR A 45 -26.38 -17.44 15.19
C THR A 45 -26.03 -18.13 13.87
N PRO A 46 -26.85 -18.08 12.79
CA PRO A 46 -26.48 -18.76 11.53
C PRO A 46 -25.22 -18.19 10.87
N VAL A 47 -24.96 -16.89 11.00
CA VAL A 47 -23.76 -16.24 10.45
C VAL A 47 -22.54 -16.63 11.28
N ARG A 48 -22.69 -16.67 12.61
CA ARG A 48 -21.64 -17.07 13.55
C ARG A 48 -21.18 -18.50 13.31
N GLU A 49 -22.12 -19.43 13.18
CA GLU A 49 -21.81 -20.85 12.89
C GLU A 49 -21.15 -21.03 11.53
N THR A 50 -21.51 -20.21 10.55
CA THR A 50 -20.81 -20.18 9.25
C THR A 50 -19.38 -19.67 9.40
N PHE A 51 -19.18 -18.59 10.17
CA PHE A 51 -17.87 -18.00 10.41
C PHE A 51 -16.93 -18.94 11.16
N LYS A 52 -17.42 -19.67 12.17
CA LYS A 52 -16.69 -20.74 12.90
C LYS A 52 -16.11 -21.82 11.98
N ARG A 53 -16.73 -22.05 10.82
CA ARG A 53 -16.28 -23.05 9.84
C ARG A 53 -15.22 -22.52 8.86
N THR A 54 -14.97 -21.22 8.84
CA THR A 54 -13.96 -20.64 7.96
C THR A 54 -12.55 -20.88 8.52
N PRO A 55 -11.50 -20.92 7.66
CA PRO A 55 -10.12 -21.02 8.13
C PRO A 55 -9.74 -19.93 9.13
N SER A 56 -10.22 -18.70 8.93
CA SER A 56 -10.03 -17.57 9.85
C SER A 56 -10.70 -17.82 11.20
N GLY A 57 -11.96 -18.31 11.20
CA GLY A 57 -12.67 -18.67 12.43
C GLY A 57 -12.02 -19.80 13.22
N GLN A 58 -11.29 -20.69 12.54
CA GLN A 58 -10.58 -21.83 13.14
C GLN A 58 -9.13 -21.52 13.54
N ASN A 59 -8.68 -20.26 13.49
CA ASN A 59 -7.26 -19.90 13.65
C ASN A 59 -6.32 -20.62 12.66
N ALA A 60 -6.84 -21.13 11.55
CA ALA A 60 -6.12 -21.91 10.56
C ALA A 60 -5.65 -21.05 9.37
N TRP A 61 -5.73 -19.72 9.47
CA TRP A 61 -5.21 -18.83 8.43
C TRP A 61 -3.68 -18.88 8.40
N PRO A 62 -3.05 -19.10 7.23
CA PRO A 62 -1.60 -19.19 7.13
C PRO A 62 -0.96 -17.80 7.16
N GLU A 63 -0.95 -17.17 8.34
CA GLU A 63 -0.49 -15.78 8.53
C GLU A 63 0.93 -15.54 8.02
N ASP A 64 1.87 -16.45 8.32
CA ASP A 64 3.27 -16.31 7.92
C ASP A 64 3.43 -16.35 6.41
N ALA A 65 2.73 -17.29 5.74
CA ALA A 65 2.78 -17.40 4.29
C ALA A 65 2.17 -16.16 3.62
N MET A 66 1.02 -15.69 4.11
CA MET A 66 0.37 -14.50 3.57
C MET A 66 1.20 -13.23 3.80
N THR A 67 1.83 -13.11 4.96
CA THR A 67 2.75 -12.03 5.28
C THR A 67 3.99 -12.07 4.38
N ALA A 68 4.53 -13.25 4.10
CA ALA A 68 5.65 -13.43 3.19
C ALA A 68 5.29 -13.02 1.75
N VAL A 69 4.14 -13.49 1.24
CA VAL A 69 3.63 -13.12 -0.09
C VAL A 69 3.48 -11.61 -0.19
N LEU A 70 2.85 -10.99 0.81
CA LEU A 70 2.65 -9.55 0.85
C LEU A 70 3.98 -8.79 0.78
N ARG A 71 4.93 -9.14 1.66
CA ARG A 71 6.26 -8.51 1.67
C ARG A 71 6.96 -8.66 0.33
N ALA A 72 6.91 -9.84 -0.27
CA ALA A 72 7.48 -10.09 -1.59
C ALA A 72 6.82 -9.24 -2.67
N THR A 73 5.48 -9.18 -2.72
CA THR A 73 4.73 -8.35 -3.68
C THR A 73 5.07 -6.87 -3.53
N THR A 74 5.17 -6.35 -2.31
CA THR A 74 5.54 -4.95 -2.07
C THR A 74 6.96 -4.67 -2.52
N LEU A 75 7.93 -5.52 -2.18
CA LEU A 75 9.33 -5.34 -2.58
C LEU A 75 9.49 -5.38 -4.11
N VAL A 76 8.86 -6.35 -4.77
CA VAL A 76 8.86 -6.44 -6.24
C VAL A 76 8.22 -5.20 -6.86
N SER A 77 7.09 -4.75 -6.32
CA SER A 77 6.38 -3.56 -6.82
C SER A 77 7.20 -2.28 -6.65
N LEU A 78 7.89 -2.12 -5.51
CA LEU A 78 8.82 -1.00 -5.29
C LEU A 78 9.96 -1.03 -6.31
N ALA A 79 10.59 -2.20 -6.52
CA ALA A 79 11.66 -2.34 -7.50
C ALA A 79 11.19 -1.98 -8.92
N VAL A 80 10.01 -2.48 -9.33
CA VAL A 80 9.40 -2.16 -10.62
C VAL A 80 9.09 -0.68 -10.76
N LEU A 81 8.53 -0.03 -9.73
CA LEU A 81 8.25 1.39 -9.73
C LEU A 81 9.52 2.23 -9.88
N LEU A 82 10.59 1.90 -9.12
CA LEU A 82 11.87 2.60 -9.19
C LEU A 82 12.53 2.46 -10.56
N VAL A 83 12.56 1.24 -11.11
CA VAL A 83 13.08 0.98 -12.47
C VAL A 83 12.22 1.70 -13.51
N GLY A 84 10.90 1.74 -13.33
CA GLY A 84 9.99 2.47 -14.20
C GLY A 84 10.25 3.99 -14.20
N LEU A 85 10.37 4.59 -13.01
CA LEU A 85 10.72 6.00 -12.85
C LEU A 85 12.08 6.32 -13.49
N TRP A 86 13.08 5.48 -13.27
CA TRP A 86 14.42 5.65 -13.86
C TRP A 86 14.38 5.61 -15.39
N ASN A 87 13.65 4.65 -15.97
CA ASN A 87 13.48 4.57 -17.42
C ASN A 87 12.73 5.78 -17.98
N LEU A 88 11.64 6.20 -17.33
CA LEU A 88 10.87 7.37 -17.76
C LEU A 88 11.67 8.67 -17.65
N ALA A 89 12.50 8.83 -16.63
CA ALA A 89 13.37 9.99 -16.49
C ALA A 89 14.30 10.17 -17.71
N ARG A 90 14.66 9.05 -18.37
CA ARG A 90 15.51 9.04 -19.56
C ARG A 90 14.73 9.11 -20.87
N SER A 91 13.55 8.52 -20.95
CA SER A 91 12.80 8.40 -22.21
C SER A 91 11.64 9.37 -22.38
N SER A 92 11.03 9.86 -21.30
CA SER A 92 9.85 10.74 -21.33
C SER A 92 9.79 11.62 -20.06
N PRO A 93 10.46 12.78 -20.05
CA PRO A 93 10.51 13.68 -18.89
C PRO A 93 9.12 14.14 -18.41
N ARG A 94 8.17 14.29 -19.34
CA ARG A 94 6.77 14.64 -19.02
C ARG A 94 6.09 13.54 -18.21
N ASP A 95 6.17 12.29 -18.68
CA ASP A 95 5.53 11.16 -17.98
C ASP A 95 6.20 10.88 -16.64
N PHE A 96 7.53 11.05 -16.56
CA PHE A 96 8.26 11.01 -15.31
C PHE A 96 7.76 12.07 -14.32
N ALA A 97 7.61 13.33 -14.75
CA ALA A 97 7.16 14.42 -13.89
C ALA A 97 5.74 14.15 -13.34
N VAL A 98 4.83 13.68 -14.20
CA VAL A 98 3.46 13.32 -13.81
C VAL A 98 3.46 12.17 -12.80
N LEU A 99 4.13 11.05 -13.10
CA LEU A 99 4.16 9.90 -12.19
C LEU A 99 4.81 10.26 -10.85
N ARG A 100 5.92 11.00 -10.86
CA ARG A 100 6.60 11.48 -9.65
C ARG A 100 5.68 12.36 -8.80
N LEU A 101 4.93 13.27 -9.42
CA LEU A 101 3.97 14.13 -8.71
C LEU A 101 2.89 13.29 -8.03
N TRP A 102 2.29 12.33 -8.75
CA TRP A 102 1.28 11.44 -8.16
C TRP A 102 1.82 10.62 -7.00
N VAL A 103 3.02 10.04 -7.14
CA VAL A 103 3.68 9.31 -6.05
C VAL A 103 3.92 10.22 -4.84
N ALA A 104 4.39 11.45 -5.06
CA ALA A 104 4.64 12.41 -3.99
C ALA A 104 3.35 12.86 -3.27
N VAL A 105 2.29 13.17 -4.03
CA VAL A 105 0.98 13.55 -3.47
C VAL A 105 0.38 12.40 -2.68
N THR A 106 0.44 11.17 -3.19
CA THR A 106 -0.05 10.00 -2.46
C THR A 106 0.75 9.73 -1.20
N LEU A 107 2.08 9.85 -1.24
CA LEU A 107 2.92 9.71 -0.05
C LEU A 107 2.57 10.78 1.00
N ALA A 108 2.36 12.03 0.59
CA ALA A 108 1.95 13.10 1.49
C ALA A 108 0.56 12.82 2.10
N ALA A 109 -0.40 12.33 1.31
CA ALA A 109 -1.72 11.94 1.80
C ALA A 109 -1.66 10.75 2.78
N MET A 110 -0.78 9.78 2.55
CA MET A 110 -0.52 8.67 3.46
C MET A 110 0.07 9.14 4.77
N LEU A 111 1.08 10.03 4.72
CA LEU A 111 1.69 10.63 5.90
C LEU A 111 0.67 11.43 6.72
N ALA A 112 -0.15 12.25 6.06
CA ALA A 112 -1.21 13.00 6.72
C ALA A 112 -2.21 12.04 7.39
N SER A 113 -2.64 11.01 6.66
CA SER A 113 -3.60 10.02 7.16
C SER A 113 -3.04 9.23 8.35
N ALA A 114 -1.76 8.84 8.30
CA ALA A 114 -1.08 8.16 9.40
C ALA A 114 -0.84 9.09 10.60
N ALA A 115 -0.57 10.38 10.37
CA ALA A 115 -0.43 11.36 11.44
C ALA A 115 -1.76 11.61 12.16
N PHE A 116 -2.86 11.79 11.42
CA PHE A 116 -4.21 11.91 12.01
C PHE A 116 -4.65 10.63 12.70
N GLY A 117 -4.35 9.46 12.13
CA GLY A 117 -4.61 8.16 12.73
C GLY A 117 -3.83 7.98 14.03
N GLY A 118 -2.51 8.17 14.00
CA GLY A 118 -1.62 8.02 15.16
C GLY A 118 -1.86 9.01 16.30
N ALA A 119 -2.51 10.14 16.02
CA ALA A 119 -2.88 11.15 17.03
C ALA A 119 -4.21 10.85 17.75
N GLY A 120 -5.07 9.97 17.22
CA GLY A 120 -6.42 9.80 17.75
C GLY A 120 -6.97 8.37 17.84
N VAL A 121 -6.39 7.39 17.14
CA VAL A 121 -6.98 6.05 17.01
C VAL A 121 -5.90 4.95 16.95
N GLU A 122 -6.19 3.81 17.59
CA GLU A 122 -5.40 2.58 17.45
C GLU A 122 -5.19 2.24 15.96
N PRO A 123 -3.97 1.88 15.51
CA PRO A 123 -3.73 1.43 14.14
C PRO A 123 -4.69 0.31 13.74
N GLN A 124 -5.63 0.60 12.85
CA GLN A 124 -6.58 -0.39 12.36
C GLN A 124 -6.03 -1.10 11.12
N TYR A 125 -5.91 -2.42 11.22
CA TYR A 125 -5.44 -3.34 10.16
C TYR A 125 -6.15 -3.12 8.81
N ARG A 126 -7.42 -2.71 8.84
CA ARG A 126 -8.22 -2.43 7.63
C ARG A 126 -7.70 -1.26 6.78
N TYR A 127 -7.10 -0.24 7.39
CA TYR A 127 -6.57 0.90 6.64
C TYR A 127 -5.23 0.57 5.99
N GLN A 128 -4.35 -0.12 6.71
CA GLN A 128 -3.06 -0.57 6.18
C GLN A 128 -3.25 -1.51 4.99
N GLY A 129 -4.23 -2.42 5.09
CA GLY A 129 -4.61 -3.32 4.01
C GLY A 129 -5.06 -2.62 2.73
N ARG A 130 -5.47 -1.34 2.77
CA ARG A 130 -5.78 -0.55 1.56
C ARG A 130 -4.57 0.18 1.02
N LEU A 131 -3.74 0.74 1.91
CA LEU A 131 -2.56 1.52 1.54
C LEU A 131 -1.50 0.67 0.82
N ILE A 132 -1.35 -0.60 1.21
CA ILE A 132 -0.36 -1.49 0.59
C ILE A 132 -0.59 -1.71 -0.91
N TRP A 133 -1.83 -1.59 -1.40
CA TRP A 133 -2.16 -1.75 -2.81
C TRP A 133 -1.78 -0.54 -3.68
N LEU A 134 -1.45 0.61 -3.07
CA LEU A 134 -1.00 1.78 -3.83
C LEU A 134 0.33 1.54 -4.52
N VAL A 135 1.24 0.80 -3.86
CA VAL A 135 2.55 0.46 -4.40
C VAL A 135 2.46 -0.39 -5.69
N PRO A 136 1.77 -1.56 -5.71
CA PRO A 136 1.59 -2.33 -6.94
C PRO A 136 0.81 -1.55 -8.00
N PHE A 137 -0.16 -0.72 -7.62
CA PHE A 137 -0.88 0.13 -8.56
C PHE A 137 0.06 1.10 -9.30
N PHE A 138 0.92 1.83 -8.58
CA PHE A 138 1.90 2.70 -9.22
C PHE A 138 2.94 1.94 -10.04
N ALA A 139 3.35 0.74 -9.60
CA ALA A 139 4.23 -0.12 -10.38
C ALA A 139 3.61 -0.50 -11.74
N ILE A 140 2.32 -0.85 -11.76
CA ILE A 140 1.57 -1.14 -13.00
C ILE A 140 1.50 0.09 -13.91
N ILE A 141 1.19 1.26 -13.36
CA ILE A 141 1.17 2.52 -14.13
C ILE A 141 2.56 2.79 -14.73
N ALA A 142 3.62 2.65 -13.94
CA ALA A 142 4.99 2.87 -14.40
C ALA A 142 5.34 1.95 -15.58
N VAL A 143 4.99 0.66 -15.50
CA VAL A 143 5.17 -0.30 -16.61
C VAL A 143 4.39 0.13 -17.85
N GLY A 144 3.13 0.54 -17.70
CA GLY A 144 2.30 1.03 -18.81
C GLY A 144 2.91 2.25 -19.51
N LEU A 145 3.37 3.24 -18.73
CA LEU A 145 4.02 4.44 -19.24
C LEU A 145 5.34 4.13 -19.96
N VAL A 146 6.18 3.26 -19.40
CA VAL A 146 7.45 2.83 -20.03
C VAL A 146 7.18 2.12 -21.34
N ARG A 147 6.19 1.21 -21.39
CA ARG A 147 5.80 0.51 -22.62
C ARG A 147 5.31 1.48 -23.69
N ARG A 148 4.53 2.50 -23.31
CA ARG A 148 4.07 3.54 -24.23
C ARG A 148 5.22 4.37 -24.78
N ALA A 149 6.13 4.84 -23.93
CA ALA A 149 7.29 5.64 -24.35
C ALA A 149 8.18 4.88 -25.34
N ARG A 150 8.39 3.57 -25.13
CA ARG A 150 9.16 2.71 -26.05
C ARG A 150 8.49 2.53 -27.42
N ARG A 151 7.15 2.54 -27.48
CA ARG A 151 6.41 2.41 -28.75
C ARG A 151 6.36 3.71 -29.57
N ALA A 152 6.48 4.87 -28.91
CA ALA A 152 6.49 6.16 -29.60
C ALA A 152 7.87 6.51 -30.21
N ALA A 153 8.95 5.89 -29.74
CA ALA A 153 10.31 6.16 -30.22
C ALA A 153 10.55 5.80 -31.72
N PRO A 154 10.05 4.68 -32.28
CA PRO A 154 10.26 4.31 -33.68
C PRO A 154 9.56 5.26 -34.67
N GLU A 155 8.36 5.77 -34.32
CA GLU A 155 7.56 6.63 -35.21
C GLU A 155 8.22 8.00 -35.44
N ILE A 156 8.90 8.54 -34.43
CA ILE A 156 9.64 9.81 -34.52
C ILE A 156 10.87 9.66 -35.43
N GLY A 157 11.58 8.52 -35.35
CA GLY A 157 12.72 8.24 -36.23
C GLY A 157 12.30 8.20 -37.70
N ALA A 158 11.23 7.46 -38.01
CA ALA A 158 10.72 7.33 -39.37
C ALA A 158 10.20 8.66 -39.97
N THR A 159 9.58 9.53 -39.16
CA THR A 159 9.11 10.85 -39.63
C THR A 159 10.23 11.86 -39.85
N LEU A 160 11.34 11.76 -39.10
CA LEU A 160 12.52 12.60 -39.32
C LEU A 160 13.26 12.19 -40.61
N GLU A 161 13.44 10.88 -40.86
CA GLU A 161 14.04 10.39 -42.09
C GLU A 161 13.23 10.79 -43.33
N ALA A 162 11.90 10.67 -43.28
CA ALA A 162 11.01 11.06 -44.37
C ALA A 162 10.99 12.58 -44.66
N ARG A 163 11.41 13.43 -43.73
CA ARG A 163 11.55 14.89 -43.95
C ARG A 163 12.93 15.30 -44.47
N SER A 164 13.92 14.41 -44.38
CA SER A 164 15.28 14.63 -44.88
C SER A 164 15.53 14.09 -46.29
N ALA A 165 14.58 13.33 -46.83
CA ALA A 165 14.56 12.85 -48.22
C ALA A 165 13.74 13.79 -49.10
#